data_AF-A0A3C0DSP2-F1
#
_entry.id   AF-A0A3C0DSP2-F1
#
_cell.length_a   1.000
_cell.length_b   1.000
_cell.length_c   1.000
_cell.angle_alpha   90.00
_cell.angle_beta   90.00
_cell.angle_gamma   90.00
#
_symmetry.space_group_name_H-M   'P 1'
#
loop_
_entity.id
_entity.type
_entity.pdbx_description
1 polymer ?
#
loop_
_entity_poly.entity_id
_entity_poly.type
_entity_poly.pdbx_seq_one_letter_code
_entity_poly.pdbx_strand_id
1 'polypeptide(L)' 'QAYKQALLLSPKFAKAWFNLGVLQGKLGNPHEKVRSYRQAVEADPNFGEAWHNLGVILNAVGKQEEG' A
#
# COMPACT_ATOMS: atom_id res chain seq x y z
N GLN A 1 -1.56 -13.74 5.62
CA GLN A 1 -2.18 -13.62 6.96
C GLN A 1 -1.24 -12.94 7.98
N ALA A 2 0.07 -13.19 7.95
CA ALA A 2 1.04 -12.56 8.87
C ALA A 2 1.00 -11.01 8.93
N TYR A 3 0.87 -10.32 7.80
CA TYR A 3 0.80 -8.85 7.79
C TYR A 3 -0.44 -8.29 8.50
N LYS A 4 -1.62 -8.91 8.32
CA LYS A 4 -2.84 -8.48 9.01
C LYS A 4 -2.72 -8.64 10.53
N GLN A 5 -2.03 -9.69 10.99
CA GLN A 5 -1.73 -9.90 12.41
C GLN A 5 -0.71 -8.88 12.94
N ALA A 6 0.34 -8.58 12.18
CA ALA A 6 1.30 -7.53 12.53
C ALA A 6 0.62 -6.15 12.67
N LEU A 7 -0.36 -5.86 11.82
CA LEU A 7 -1.13 -4.62 11.84
C LEU A 7 -2.16 -4.55 12.98
N LEU A 8 -2.68 -5.70 13.43
CA LEU A 8 -3.49 -5.80 14.65
C LEU A 8 -2.66 -5.47 15.90
N LEU A 9 -1.38 -5.87 15.92
CA LEU A 9 -0.47 -5.63 17.05
C LEU A 9 0.17 -4.24 17.01
N SER A 10 0.46 -3.71 15.81
CA SER A 10 1.01 -2.37 15.63
C SER A 10 0.51 -1.74 14.33
N PRO A 11 -0.59 -0.97 14.38
CA PRO A 11 -1.14 -0.31 13.20
C PRO A 11 -0.22 0.78 12.64
N LYS A 12 0.79 1.23 13.41
CA LYS A 12 1.82 2.18 12.95
C LYS A 12 3.01 1.51 12.26
N PHE A 13 2.96 0.19 12.01
CA PHE A 13 4.06 -0.48 11.35
C PHE A 13 4.01 -0.27 9.83
N ALA A 14 4.54 0.86 9.38
CA ALA A 14 4.54 1.28 7.98
C ALA A 14 5.08 0.21 7.01
N LYS A 15 6.12 -0.53 7.42
CA LYS A 15 6.69 -1.63 6.64
C LYS A 15 5.73 -2.81 6.45
N ALA A 16 4.85 -3.09 7.42
CA ALA A 16 3.84 -4.13 7.25
C ALA A 16 2.73 -3.70 6.28
N TRP A 17 2.30 -2.44 6.35
CA TRP A 17 1.37 -1.86 5.36
C TRP A 17 1.95 -1.88 3.95
N PHE A 18 3.22 -1.50 3.80
CA PHE A 18 3.93 -1.58 2.53
C PHE A 18 3.98 -3.00 1.97
N ASN A 19 4.43 -3.97 2.76
CA ASN A 19 4.50 -5.37 2.32
C ASN A 19 3.12 -5.98 2.00
N LEU A 20 2.07 -5.54 2.70
CA LEU A 20 0.70 -5.91 2.38
C LEU A 20 0.28 -5.39 0.99
N GLY A 21 0.59 -4.13 0.68
CA GLY A 21 0.33 -3.53 -0.64
C GLY A 21 1.09 -4.24 -1.77
N VAL A 22 2.35 -4.62 -1.54
CA VAL A 22 3.14 -5.42 -2.49
C VAL A 22 2.46 -6.76 -2.79
N LEU A 23 1.96 -7.44 -1.75
CA LEU A 23 1.22 -8.71 -1.90
C LEU A 23 -0.11 -8.53 -2.63
N GLN A 24 -0.87 -7.49 -2.30
CA GLN A 24 -2.14 -7.19 -2.98
C GLN A 24 -1.93 -6.85 -4.46
N GLY A 25 -0.79 -6.25 -4.81
CA GLY A 25 -0.39 -6.04 -6.20
C GLY A 25 -0.24 -7.34 -6.98
N LYS A 26 0.22 -8.42 -6.35
CA LYS A 26 0.31 -9.75 -6.98
C LYS A 26 -1.06 -10.41 -7.16
N LEU A 27 -2.05 -9.99 -6.37
CA LEU A 27 -3.43 -10.49 -6.43
C LEU A 27 -4.31 -9.70 -7.42
N GLY A 28 -3.75 -8.68 -8.10
CA GLY A 28 -4.48 -7.91 -9.10
C GLY A 28 -5.59 -7.02 -8.53
N ASN A 29 -5.52 -6.66 -7.24
CA ASN A 29 -6.49 -5.74 -6.62
C ASN A 29 -5.84 -4.35 -6.40
N PRO A 30 -5.92 -3.44 -7.39
CA PRO A 30 -5.21 -2.17 -7.34
C PRO A 30 -5.78 -1.20 -6.28
N HIS A 31 -7.09 -1.22 -6.01
CA HIS A 31 -7.69 -0.35 -4.99
C HIS A 31 -7.22 -0.72 -3.56
N GLU A 32 -7.17 -2.01 -3.25
CA GLU A 32 -6.65 -2.47 -1.96
C GLU A 32 -5.16 -2.15 -1.80
N LYS A 33 -4.38 -2.26 -2.88
CA LYS A 33 -2.97 -1.86 -2.90
C LYS A 33 -2.78 -0.37 -2.62
N VAL A 34 -3.59 0.51 -3.22
CA VAL A 34 -3.58 1.96 -2.94
C VAL A 34 -3.84 2.20 -1.45
N ARG A 35 -4.85 1.54 -0.87
CA ARG A 35 -5.19 1.69 0.54
C ARG A 35 -4.03 1.28 1.46
N SER A 36 -3.38 0.16 1.17
CA SER A 36 -2.23 -0.31 1.95
C SER A 36 -1.04 0.66 1.89
N TYR A 37 -0.70 1.20 0.71
CA TYR A 37 0.38 2.18 0.62
C TYR A 37 0.04 3.53 1.24
N ARG A 38 -1.24 3.95 1.20
CA ARG A 38 -1.71 5.14 1.92
C ARG A 38 -1.51 4.98 3.44
N GLN A 39 -1.88 3.82 3.99
CA GLN A 39 -1.66 3.53 5.41
C GLN A 39 -0.17 3.49 5.76
N ALA A 40 0.69 3.04 4.83
CA ALA A 40 2.14 3.05 5.05
C ALA A 40 2.70 4.48 5.17
N VAL A 41 2.28 5.42 4.30
CA VAL A 41 2.73 6.82 4.37
C VAL A 41 2.07 7.61 5.51
N GLU A 42 0.86 7.24 5.93
CA GLU A 42 0.23 7.78 7.15
C GLU A 42 0.97 7.33 8.42
N ALA A 43 1.45 6.07 8.43
CA ALA A 43 2.19 5.50 9.54
C ALA A 43 3.63 6.03 9.63
N ASP A 44 4.29 6.24 8.48
CA ASP A 44 5.60 6.86 8.37
C ASP A 44 5.65 7.81 7.15
N PRO A 45 5.45 9.12 7.37
CA PRO A 45 5.52 10.12 6.30
C PRO A 45 6.87 10.21 5.60
N ASN A 46 7.95 9.75 6.24
CA ASN A 46 9.31 9.76 5.67
C ASN A 46 9.61 8.47 4.87
N PHE A 47 8.65 7.56 4.74
CA PHE A 47 8.84 6.30 4.03
C PHE A 47 8.81 6.51 2.50
N GLY A 48 9.94 6.95 1.95
CA GLY A 48 10.07 7.31 0.54
C GLY A 48 9.69 6.19 -0.44
N GLU A 49 9.96 4.93 -0.10
CA GLU A 49 9.58 3.78 -0.91
C GLU A 49 8.05 3.61 -1.00
N ALA A 50 7.32 3.87 0.09
CA ALA A 50 5.86 3.82 0.10
C ALA A 50 5.27 4.95 -0.75
N TRP A 51 5.83 6.17 -0.69
CA TRP A 51 5.42 7.29 -1.55
C TRP A 51 5.64 6.99 -3.04
N HIS A 52 6.82 6.49 -3.39
CA HIS A 52 7.12 6.11 -4.78
C HIS A 52 6.12 5.09 -5.30
N ASN A 53 5.87 4.02 -4.54
CA ASN A 53 4.96 2.96 -4.94
C ASN A 53 3.49 3.39 -4.94
N LEU A 54 3.09 4.32 -4.07
CA LEU A 54 1.75 4.93 -4.08
C LEU A 54 1.52 5.73 -5.37
N GLY A 55 2.48 6.55 -5.78
CA GLY A 55 2.40 7.30 -7.03
C GLY A 55 2.29 6.40 -8.26
N VAL A 56 3.08 5.33 -8.32
CA VAL A 56 3.02 4.34 -9.41
C VAL A 56 1.64 3.71 -9.52
N ILE A 57 1.04 3.27 -8.41
CA ILE A 57 -0.27 2.61 -8.45
C ILE A 57 -1.41 3.59 -8.74
N LEU A 58 -1.35 4.84 -8.25
CA LEU A 58 -2.36 5.86 -8.55
C LEU A 58 -2.38 6.20 -10.05
N ASN A 59 -1.21 6.32 -10.68
CA ASN A 59 -1.12 6.52 -12.12
C ASN A 59 -1.68 5.32 -12.91
N ALA A 60 -1.44 4.09 -12.43
CA ALA A 60 -1.99 2.89 -13.07
C ALA A 60 -3.52 2.82 -12.96
N VAL A 61 -4.08 3.15 -11.79
CA VAL A 61 -5.54 3.17 -11.58
C VAL A 61 -6.20 4.29 -12.39
N GLY A 62 -5.65 5.50 -12.39
CA GLY A 62 -6.20 6.61 -13.18
C GLY A 62 -6.26 6.28 -14.67
N LYS A 63 -5.23 5.63 -15.21
CA LYS A 63 -5.23 5.16 -16.61
C LYS A 63 -6.25 4.06 -16.91
N GLN A 64 -6.65 3.25 -15.92
CA GLN A 64 -7.70 2.25 -16.11
C GLN A 64 -9.10 2.86 -16.03
N GLU A 65 -9.28 3.95 -15.30
CA GLU A 65 -10.57 4.66 -15.22
C GLU A 65 -10.82 5.59 -16.42
N GLU A 66 -9.76 6.02 -17.12
CA GLU A 66 -9.83 6.88 -18.31
C GLU A 66 -10.07 6.12 -19.65
N GLY A 67 -9.98 4.79 -19.66
CA GLY A 67 -10.12 3.94 -20.87
C GLY A 67 -11.45 3.22 -20.96
#